data_AF-A0A535ZNZ4-F1
#
_entry.id   AF-A0A535ZNZ4-F1
#
_cell.length_a   1.000
_cell.length_b   1.000
_cell.length_c   1.000
_cell.angle_alpha   90.00
_cell.angle_beta   90.00
_cell.angle_gamma   90.00
#
_symmetry.space_group_name_H-M   'P 1'
#
loop_
_entity.id
_entity.type
_entity.pdbx_description
1 polymer ?
#
loop_
_entity_poly.entity_id
_entity_poly.type
_entity_poly.pdbx_seq_one_letter_code
_entity_poly.pdbx_strand_id
1 'polypeptide(L)'
;MKTEVSTPSSGGLAAPRTAQPNLGLELVRATEAAAMSAGRWMGNLDRDGIRATAAKAMAEALKGVHMSGRIVIGDDPASGPLGLGQSLGDASGDACDVALKAIDGSTLVAKGLPNAVSVIATAEPGSLVRAPVGMYAEKIAVGPEARGSVDVTDSVENNLQRVAFAKKVQVSDLTVVMLDRPRHEALMDQVRQVGARITLLSDGDIAAAIMATLEGTGIDVMLGVGGLPEAVLAACALKCLGGDLQCRLWL
;
A
#
# COMPACT_ATOMS: atom_id res chain seq x y z
N MET A 1 -67.14 -2.21 -31.56
CA MET A 1 -65.95 -1.33 -31.61
C MET A 1 -64.82 -2.06 -30.91
N LYS A 2 -63.78 -2.43 -31.65
CA LYS A 2 -62.55 -3.01 -31.09
C LYS A 2 -61.73 -1.86 -30.50
N THR A 3 -61.36 -1.96 -29.23
CA THR A 3 -60.48 -1.01 -28.56
C THR A 3 -59.09 -1.17 -29.15
N GLU A 4 -58.59 -0.14 -29.83
CA GLU A 4 -57.22 -0.10 -30.33
C GLU A 4 -56.25 -0.09 -29.14
N VAL A 5 -55.34 -1.07 -29.12
CA VAL A 5 -54.20 -1.10 -28.21
C VAL A 5 -53.19 -0.08 -28.74
N SER A 6 -52.85 0.91 -27.92
CA SER A 6 -51.82 1.91 -28.26
C SER A 6 -50.48 1.21 -28.46
N THR A 7 -49.88 1.38 -29.63
CA THR A 7 -48.52 0.97 -29.94
C THR A 7 -47.54 1.69 -28.99
N PRO A 8 -46.56 1.00 -28.36
CA PRO A 8 -45.55 1.67 -27.56
C PRO A 8 -44.73 2.61 -28.45
N SER A 9 -44.54 3.85 -27.99
CA SER A 9 -43.75 4.85 -28.72
C SER A 9 -42.35 4.32 -29.00
N SER A 10 -41.95 4.31 -30.27
CA SER A 10 -40.66 3.83 -30.77
C SER A 10 -39.48 4.75 -30.46
N GLY A 11 -39.37 5.24 -29.22
CA GLY A 11 -38.35 6.20 -28.79
C GLY A 11 -37.74 5.86 -27.45
N GLY A 12 -37.41 4.58 -27.22
CA GLY A 12 -36.88 4.08 -25.95
C GLY A 12 -35.36 4.05 -25.85
N LEU A 13 -34.63 5.03 -26.40
CA LEU A 13 -33.21 5.18 -26.06
C LEU A 13 -33.15 5.86 -24.70
N ALA A 14 -32.74 5.11 -23.67
CA ALA A 14 -32.52 5.67 -22.34
C ALA A 14 -31.61 6.90 -22.45
N ALA A 15 -31.93 7.97 -21.71
CA ALA A 15 -31.11 9.17 -21.69
C ALA A 15 -29.66 8.80 -21.33
N PRO A 16 -28.66 9.33 -22.05
CA PRO A 16 -27.26 9.03 -21.76
C PRO A 16 -26.97 9.41 -20.31
N ARG A 17 -26.46 8.44 -19.54
CA ARG A 17 -26.04 8.69 -18.17
C ARG A 17 -24.76 9.52 -18.20
N THR A 18 -24.74 10.62 -17.45
CA THR A 18 -23.51 11.37 -17.21
C THR A 18 -22.60 10.52 -16.32
N ALA A 19 -21.38 10.23 -16.78
CA ALA A 19 -20.40 9.58 -15.93
C ALA A 19 -20.05 10.51 -14.77
N GLN A 20 -20.15 10.01 -13.54
CA GLN A 20 -19.67 10.74 -12.37
C GLN A 20 -18.17 10.48 -12.20
N PRO A 21 -17.40 11.47 -11.71
CA PRO A 21 -16.02 11.25 -11.30
C PRO A 21 -15.92 10.07 -10.36
N ASN A 22 -14.89 9.24 -10.53
CA ASN A 22 -14.63 8.11 -9.66
C ASN A 22 -13.19 8.22 -9.19
N LEU A 23 -13.04 8.76 -7.97
CA LEU A 23 -11.74 8.99 -7.36
C LEU A 23 -10.87 7.72 -7.38
N GLY A 24 -11.43 6.55 -7.09
CA GLY A 24 -10.69 5.29 -7.14
C GLY A 24 -10.07 5.00 -8.50
N LEU A 25 -10.84 5.14 -9.59
CA LEU A 25 -10.35 4.93 -10.95
C LEU A 25 -9.35 6.00 -11.39
N GLU A 26 -9.51 7.24 -10.93
CA GLU A 26 -8.57 8.33 -11.19
C GLU A 26 -7.23 8.13 -10.47
N LEU A 27 -7.26 7.67 -9.22
CA LEU A 27 -6.06 7.32 -8.44
C LEU A 27 -5.30 6.14 -9.04
N VAL A 28 -6.00 5.14 -9.60
CA VAL A 28 -5.37 4.03 -10.33
C VAL A 28 -4.50 4.58 -11.47
N ARG A 29 -5.01 5.52 -12.26
CA ARG A 29 -4.26 6.13 -13.37
C ARG A 29 -3.00 6.86 -12.89
N ALA A 30 -3.04 7.46 -11.70
CA ALA A 30 -1.86 8.10 -11.11
C ALA A 30 -0.76 7.08 -10.75
N THR A 31 -1.14 5.96 -10.16
CA THR A 31 -0.19 4.86 -9.86
C THR A 31 0.34 4.18 -11.13
N GLU A 32 -0.49 4.02 -12.16
CA GLU A 32 -0.08 3.50 -13.47
C GLU A 32 0.95 4.43 -14.13
N ALA A 33 0.68 5.74 -14.16
CA ALA A 33 1.60 6.72 -14.73
C ALA A 33 2.98 6.67 -14.04
N ALA A 34 3.00 6.58 -12.71
CA ALA A 34 4.22 6.46 -11.93
C ALA A 34 4.97 5.15 -12.21
N ALA A 35 4.27 4.02 -12.14
CA ALA A 35 4.83 2.68 -12.36
C ALA A 35 5.37 2.52 -13.78
N MET A 36 4.63 2.96 -14.80
CA MET A 36 5.07 2.92 -16.20
C MET A 36 6.29 3.80 -16.43
N SER A 37 6.35 4.98 -15.81
CA SER A 37 7.47 5.90 -15.95
C SER A 37 8.73 5.35 -15.27
N ALA A 38 8.60 4.80 -14.07
CA ALA A 38 9.68 4.14 -13.35
C ALA A 38 10.17 2.87 -14.04
N GLY A 39 9.25 2.04 -14.57
CA GLY A 39 9.58 0.77 -15.20
C GLY A 39 10.49 0.92 -16.43
N ARG A 40 10.49 2.07 -17.11
CA ARG A 40 11.41 2.38 -18.21
C ARG A 40 12.87 2.49 -17.78
N TRP A 41 13.11 2.68 -16.48
CA TRP A 41 14.44 2.81 -15.89
C TRP A 41 14.94 1.50 -15.27
N MET A 42 14.18 0.41 -15.44
CA MET A 42 14.51 -0.87 -14.84
C MET A 42 15.93 -1.34 -15.24
N GLY A 43 16.76 -1.66 -14.23
CA GLY A 43 18.12 -2.16 -14.44
C GLY A 43 19.19 -1.09 -14.72
N ASN A 44 18.85 0.20 -14.66
CA ASN A 44 19.80 1.28 -14.98
C ASN A 44 20.64 1.79 -13.79
N LEU A 45 20.42 1.24 -12.59
CA LEU A 45 21.11 1.58 -11.33
C LEU A 45 20.86 3.02 -10.80
N ASP A 46 20.05 3.85 -11.46
CA ASP A 46 19.77 5.24 -11.06
C ASP A 46 18.51 5.35 -10.20
N ARG A 47 18.66 5.10 -8.89
CA ARG A 47 17.58 5.15 -7.90
C ARG A 47 16.92 6.52 -7.79
N ASP A 48 17.69 7.59 -7.91
CA ASP A 48 17.19 8.95 -7.69
C ASP A 48 16.48 9.47 -8.94
N GLY A 49 17.00 9.16 -10.12
CA GLY A 49 16.30 9.37 -11.39
C GLY A 49 14.97 8.61 -11.48
N ILE A 50 14.92 7.36 -10.99
CA ILE A 50 13.68 6.57 -10.87
C ILE A 50 12.66 7.28 -9.98
N ARG A 51 13.08 7.71 -8.78
CA ARG A 51 12.20 8.42 -7.83
C ARG A 51 11.66 9.71 -8.42
N ALA A 52 12.55 10.54 -8.96
CA ALA A 52 12.18 11.83 -9.52
C ALA A 52 11.22 11.68 -10.71
N THR A 53 11.49 10.72 -11.61
CA THR A 53 10.64 10.47 -12.78
C THR A 53 9.26 9.97 -12.37
N ALA A 54 9.19 9.03 -11.43
CA ALA A 54 7.92 8.51 -10.93
C ALA A 54 7.11 9.58 -10.19
N ALA A 55 7.75 10.37 -9.33
CA ALA A 55 7.10 11.44 -8.58
C ALA A 55 6.52 12.51 -9.52
N LYS A 56 7.28 12.91 -10.56
CA LYS A 56 6.79 13.83 -11.58
C LYS A 56 5.59 13.28 -12.34
N ALA A 57 5.64 12.02 -12.76
CA ALA A 57 4.56 11.38 -13.51
C ALA A 57 3.28 11.25 -12.68
N MET A 58 3.40 10.80 -11.42
CA MET A 58 2.28 10.74 -10.48
C MET A 58 1.68 12.13 -10.23
N ALA A 59 2.52 13.13 -9.95
CA ALA A 59 2.06 14.50 -9.71
C ALA A 59 1.31 15.07 -10.92
N GLU A 60 1.81 14.87 -12.14
CA GLU A 60 1.13 15.30 -13.36
C GLU A 60 -0.24 14.64 -13.52
N ALA A 61 -0.31 13.31 -13.31
CA ALA A 61 -1.55 12.57 -13.41
C ALA A 61 -2.60 13.00 -12.36
N LEU A 62 -2.16 13.50 -11.20
CA LEU A 62 -3.03 13.94 -10.12
C LEU A 62 -3.55 15.37 -10.28
N LYS A 63 -2.98 16.21 -11.17
CA LYS A 63 -3.39 17.63 -11.31
C LYS A 63 -4.86 17.82 -11.71
N GLY A 64 -5.40 16.92 -12.52
CA GLY A 64 -6.75 17.01 -13.07
C GLY A 64 -7.76 16.09 -12.40
N VAL A 65 -7.39 15.47 -11.27
CA VAL A 65 -8.28 14.58 -10.52
C VAL A 65 -9.28 15.42 -9.74
N HIS A 66 -10.55 15.03 -9.77
CA HIS A 66 -11.65 15.72 -9.08
C HIS A 66 -11.54 15.49 -7.56
N MET A 67 -10.62 16.21 -6.91
CA MET A 67 -10.31 16.09 -5.48
C MET A 67 -9.66 17.35 -4.90
N SER A 68 -9.82 17.52 -3.58
CA SER A 68 -9.16 18.54 -2.78
C SER A 68 -8.25 17.84 -1.77
N GLY A 69 -7.14 17.31 -2.29
CA GLY A 69 -6.23 16.46 -1.52
C GLY A 69 -5.11 17.23 -0.85
N ARG A 70 -4.76 16.85 0.38
CA ARG A 70 -3.58 17.35 1.09
C ARG A 70 -2.62 16.21 1.41
N ILE A 71 -1.37 16.31 0.99
CA ILE A 71 -0.35 15.30 1.28
C ILE A 71 0.01 15.33 2.77
N VAL A 72 -0.28 14.25 3.48
CA VAL A 72 0.08 14.05 4.90
C VAL A 72 1.11 12.94 5.09
N ILE A 73 1.30 12.08 4.09
CA ILE A 73 2.43 11.16 3.98
C ILE A 73 2.92 11.22 2.54
N GLY A 74 4.18 11.63 2.36
CA GLY A 74 4.78 11.80 1.04
C GLY A 74 6.29 11.91 1.13
N ASP A 75 6.91 12.45 0.07
CA ASP A 75 8.35 12.68 0.05
C ASP A 75 8.73 13.86 0.96
N ASP A 76 10.03 14.05 1.15
CA ASP A 76 10.53 15.23 1.87
C ASP A 76 9.99 16.53 1.23
N PRO A 77 9.56 17.54 2.02
CA PRO A 77 8.93 18.75 1.51
C PRO A 77 9.72 19.48 0.42
N ALA A 78 11.05 19.40 0.45
CA ALA A 78 11.93 20.06 -0.51
C ALA A 78 12.22 19.20 -1.75
N SER A 79 11.74 17.95 -1.79
CA SER A 79 12.05 16.98 -2.86
C SER A 79 11.21 17.14 -4.12
N GLY A 80 10.12 17.91 -4.09
CA GLY A 80 9.35 18.26 -5.27
C GLY A 80 7.83 18.21 -5.07
N PRO A 81 7.06 17.90 -6.12
CA PRO A 81 5.61 18.13 -6.16
C PRO A 81 4.78 17.20 -5.26
N LEU A 82 5.40 16.12 -4.77
CA LEU A 82 4.78 15.14 -3.87
C LEU A 82 5.25 15.30 -2.41
N GLY A 83 5.82 16.45 -2.08
CA GLY A 83 6.30 16.76 -0.74
C GLY A 83 5.16 16.88 0.28
N LEU A 84 5.47 16.56 1.54
CA LEU A 84 4.55 16.73 2.65
C LEU A 84 3.93 18.14 2.69
N GLY A 85 2.60 18.21 2.83
CA GLY A 85 1.83 19.45 2.94
C GLY A 85 1.38 20.05 1.60
N GLN A 86 1.86 19.55 0.46
CA GLN A 86 1.39 20.00 -0.86
C GLN A 86 -0.07 19.62 -1.10
N SER A 87 -0.73 20.38 -1.98
CA SER A 87 -2.11 20.09 -2.41
C SER A 87 -2.12 19.30 -3.72
N LEU A 88 -3.11 18.44 -3.90
CA LEU A 88 -3.32 17.58 -5.07
C LEU A 88 -4.76 17.67 -5.57
N GLY A 89 -4.95 17.37 -6.86
CA GLY A 89 -6.23 17.52 -7.53
C GLY A 89 -6.45 18.92 -8.07
N ASP A 90 -7.62 19.12 -8.66
CA ASP A 90 -8.10 20.38 -9.23
C ASP A 90 -8.79 21.29 -8.19
N ALA A 91 -8.69 20.94 -6.91
CA ALA A 91 -9.35 21.60 -5.77
C ALA A 91 -10.89 21.50 -5.79
N SER A 92 -11.46 20.61 -6.59
CA SER A 92 -12.87 20.22 -6.52
C SER A 92 -13.11 19.04 -5.56
N GLY A 93 -14.37 18.63 -5.38
CA GLY A 93 -14.70 17.52 -4.49
C GLY A 93 -14.44 17.77 -3.00
N ASP A 94 -14.62 16.73 -2.19
CA ASP A 94 -14.44 16.80 -0.75
C ASP A 94 -12.96 16.83 -0.37
N ALA A 95 -12.66 17.51 0.74
CA ALA A 95 -11.32 17.56 1.30
C ALA A 95 -10.89 16.17 1.78
N CYS A 96 -9.67 15.74 1.44
CA CYS A 96 -9.12 14.47 1.90
C CYS A 96 -7.63 14.56 2.23
N ASP A 97 -7.21 13.72 3.17
CA ASP A 97 -5.79 13.49 3.45
C ASP A 97 -5.26 12.44 2.46
N VAL A 98 -4.07 12.68 1.94
CA VAL A 98 -3.40 11.81 0.96
C VAL A 98 -2.12 11.25 1.57
N ALA A 99 -1.99 9.92 1.51
CA ALA A 99 -0.73 9.22 1.71
C ALA A 99 -0.30 8.62 0.38
N LEU A 100 0.94 8.84 -0.03
CA LEU A 100 1.44 8.29 -1.28
C LEU A 100 2.93 7.96 -1.23
N LYS A 101 3.32 7.09 -2.16
CA LYS A 101 4.71 6.81 -2.50
C LYS A 101 4.75 6.46 -3.97
N ALA A 102 5.35 7.35 -4.77
CA ALA A 102 5.35 7.20 -6.22
C ALA A 102 5.95 5.86 -6.65
N ILE A 103 7.06 5.45 -6.01
CA ILE A 103 7.61 4.09 -6.08
C ILE A 103 8.18 3.70 -4.71
N ASP A 104 7.63 2.66 -4.12
CA ASP A 104 8.30 1.87 -3.10
C ASP A 104 9.22 0.84 -3.76
N GLY A 105 10.44 0.69 -3.24
CA GLY A 105 11.45 -0.18 -3.85
C GLY A 105 12.15 0.40 -5.08
N SER A 106 12.51 1.69 -5.11
CA SER A 106 13.29 2.26 -6.22
C SER A 106 14.62 1.53 -6.46
N THR A 107 15.24 0.98 -5.41
CA THR A 107 16.41 0.07 -5.53
C THR A 107 16.07 -1.19 -6.31
N LEU A 108 14.87 -1.75 -6.14
CA LEU A 108 14.42 -2.95 -6.84
C LEU A 108 14.30 -2.64 -8.33
N VAL A 109 13.65 -1.52 -8.69
CA VAL A 109 13.58 -1.05 -10.08
C VAL A 109 14.99 -0.86 -10.65
N ALA A 110 15.86 -0.13 -9.95
CA ALA A 110 17.22 0.17 -10.39
C ALA A 110 18.04 -1.11 -10.67
N LYS A 111 17.76 -2.19 -9.95
CA LYS A 111 18.44 -3.50 -10.08
C LYS A 111 17.68 -4.52 -10.94
N GLY A 112 16.49 -4.18 -11.45
CA GLY A 112 15.64 -5.14 -12.18
C GLY A 112 15.10 -6.27 -11.32
N LEU A 113 14.85 -6.01 -10.04
CA LEU A 113 14.30 -6.95 -9.06
C LEU A 113 12.77 -6.79 -8.93
N PRO A 114 12.05 -7.87 -8.55
CA PRO A 114 10.60 -7.83 -8.36
C PRO A 114 10.19 -6.99 -7.14
N ASN A 115 8.88 -6.80 -6.97
CA ASN A 115 8.21 -6.23 -5.79
C ASN A 115 8.27 -4.70 -5.60
N ALA A 116 8.75 -3.94 -6.59
CA ALA A 116 8.52 -2.50 -6.61
C ALA A 116 7.05 -2.19 -6.90
N VAL A 117 6.47 -1.23 -6.17
CA VAL A 117 5.05 -0.85 -6.30
C VAL A 117 4.87 0.67 -6.24
N SER A 118 3.88 1.18 -6.96
CA SER A 118 3.40 2.55 -6.82
C SER A 118 2.14 2.56 -5.95
N VAL A 119 2.06 3.46 -4.97
CA VAL A 119 1.01 3.40 -3.94
C VAL A 119 0.45 4.79 -3.66
N ILE A 120 -0.88 4.87 -3.58
CA ILE A 120 -1.62 6.05 -3.11
C ILE A 120 -2.82 5.59 -2.28
N ALA A 121 -3.11 6.31 -1.21
CA ALA A 121 -4.26 6.12 -0.35
C ALA A 121 -4.85 7.49 -0.01
N THR A 122 -6.18 7.53 0.11
CA THR A 122 -6.92 8.72 0.56
C THR A 122 -7.76 8.36 1.78
N ALA A 123 -7.95 9.32 2.66
CA ALA A 123 -8.79 9.18 3.84
C ALA A 123 -9.46 10.51 4.19
N GLU A 124 -10.48 10.45 5.04
CA GLU A 124 -11.07 11.65 5.63
C GLU A 124 -9.99 12.48 6.36
N PRO A 125 -10.06 13.83 6.31
CA PRO A 125 -9.08 14.69 6.96
C PRO A 125 -8.86 14.35 8.44
N GLY A 126 -7.60 14.20 8.84
CA GLY A 126 -7.21 13.87 10.21
C GLY A 126 -7.26 12.38 10.56
N SER A 127 -7.65 11.50 9.62
CA SER A 127 -7.74 10.06 9.88
C SER A 127 -6.42 9.30 9.72
N LEU A 128 -5.41 9.92 9.09
CA LEU A 128 -4.08 9.32 8.92
C LEU A 128 -3.13 9.74 10.03
N VAL A 129 -2.39 8.78 10.56
CA VAL A 129 -1.31 9.03 11.52
C VAL A 129 -0.23 9.87 10.85
N ARG A 130 0.17 10.97 11.49
CA ARG A 130 1.30 11.77 11.01
C ARG A 130 2.59 11.01 11.26
N ALA A 131 3.33 10.73 10.19
CA ALA A 131 4.63 10.08 10.25
C ALA A 131 5.70 11.02 9.69
N PRO A 132 6.46 11.73 10.55
CA PRO A 132 7.64 12.46 10.11
C PRO A 132 8.61 11.58 9.33
N VAL A 133 9.29 12.18 8.36
CA VAL A 133 10.31 11.50 7.55
C VAL A 133 11.45 11.02 8.45
N GLY A 134 11.97 9.81 8.18
CA GLY A 134 13.11 9.24 8.90
C GLY A 134 12.76 8.45 10.15
N MET A 135 11.49 8.39 10.54
CA MET A 135 11.04 7.52 11.64
C MET A 135 10.86 6.07 11.18
N TYR A 136 11.23 5.14 12.05
CA TYR A 136 11.07 3.70 11.85
C TYR A 136 10.03 3.14 12.83
N ALA A 137 9.44 2.01 12.46
CA ALA A 137 8.51 1.27 13.28
C ALA A 137 8.76 -0.23 13.13
N GLU A 138 8.62 -0.94 14.24
CA GLU A 138 8.32 -2.36 14.24
C GLU A 138 6.91 -2.56 13.65
N LYS A 139 6.75 -3.61 12.84
CA LYS A 139 5.54 -3.92 12.10
C LYS A 139 5.27 -5.41 12.25
N ILE A 140 4.02 -5.74 12.51
CA ILE A 140 3.47 -7.07 12.30
C ILE A 140 2.19 -6.93 11.49
N ALA A 141 2.10 -7.69 10.39
CA ALA A 141 0.96 -7.61 9.49
C ALA A 141 0.48 -9.01 9.08
N VAL A 142 -0.84 -9.19 9.03
CA VAL A 142 -1.48 -10.47 8.73
C VAL A 142 -2.73 -10.28 7.87
N GLY A 143 -3.10 -11.33 7.14
CA GLY A 143 -4.32 -11.37 6.33
C GLY A 143 -5.61 -11.52 7.12
N PRO A 144 -6.77 -11.50 6.42
CA PRO A 144 -8.10 -11.54 7.05
C PRO A 144 -8.33 -12.72 7.99
N GLU A 145 -7.77 -13.89 7.67
CA GLU A 145 -7.92 -15.12 8.47
C GLU A 145 -7.32 -15.02 9.87
N ALA A 146 -6.31 -14.16 10.05
CA ALA A 146 -5.59 -13.95 11.31
C ALA A 146 -5.79 -12.53 11.87
N ARG A 147 -6.76 -11.78 11.36
CA ARG A 147 -7.05 -10.42 11.85
C ARG A 147 -7.37 -10.43 13.34
N GLY A 148 -6.73 -9.54 14.10
CA GLY A 148 -6.90 -9.44 15.55
C GLY A 148 -6.17 -10.53 16.34
N SER A 149 -5.39 -11.40 15.71
CA SER A 149 -4.64 -12.45 16.41
C SER A 149 -3.20 -12.04 16.77
N VAL A 150 -2.78 -10.83 16.42
CA VAL A 150 -1.41 -10.34 16.61
C VAL A 150 -1.33 -9.26 17.68
N ASP A 151 -0.16 -9.14 18.31
CA ASP A 151 0.21 -8.07 19.23
C ASP A 151 1.69 -7.72 19.00
N VAL A 152 1.95 -6.51 18.48
CA VAL A 152 3.32 -6.04 18.18
C VAL A 152 4.21 -5.92 19.43
N THR A 153 3.62 -5.90 20.63
CA THR A 153 4.35 -5.82 21.90
C THR A 153 4.73 -7.17 22.48
N ASP A 154 4.21 -8.25 21.92
CA ASP A 154 4.40 -9.61 22.40
C ASP A 154 5.55 -10.34 21.67
N SER A 155 5.90 -11.54 22.14
CA SER A 155 6.95 -12.35 21.55
C SER A 155 6.59 -12.85 20.14
N VAL A 156 7.62 -13.12 19.34
CA VAL A 156 7.46 -13.76 18.02
C VAL A 156 6.76 -15.11 18.15
N GLU A 157 7.14 -15.90 19.16
CA GLU A 157 6.54 -17.20 19.43
C GLU A 157 5.02 -17.10 19.65
N ASN A 158 4.58 -16.21 20.55
CA ASN A 158 3.16 -16.03 20.87
C ASN A 158 2.38 -15.57 19.64
N ASN A 159 2.92 -14.61 18.89
CA ASN A 159 2.29 -14.13 17.66
C ASN A 159 2.13 -15.25 16.62
N LEU A 160 3.20 -16.00 16.32
CA LEU A 160 3.15 -17.06 15.32
C LEU A 160 2.24 -18.21 15.74
N GLN A 161 2.19 -18.57 17.03
CA GLN A 161 1.24 -19.56 17.54
C GLN A 161 -0.22 -19.10 17.36
N ARG A 162 -0.54 -17.84 17.65
CA ARG A 162 -1.90 -17.29 17.46
C ARG A 162 -2.29 -17.24 15.99
N VAL A 163 -1.37 -16.83 15.11
CA VAL A 163 -1.61 -16.81 13.67
C VAL A 163 -1.85 -18.23 13.16
N ALA A 164 -1.00 -19.19 13.54
CA ALA A 164 -1.16 -20.60 13.16
C ALA A 164 -2.51 -21.16 13.63
N PHE A 165 -2.91 -20.85 14.86
CA PHE A 165 -4.20 -21.23 15.41
C PHE A 165 -5.37 -20.63 14.61
N ALA A 166 -5.34 -19.32 14.31
CA ALA A 166 -6.38 -18.64 13.54
C ALA A 166 -6.52 -19.23 12.13
N LYS A 167 -5.39 -19.54 11.49
CA LYS A 167 -5.32 -20.15 10.15
C LYS A 167 -5.54 -21.67 10.15
N LYS A 168 -5.63 -22.31 11.33
CA LYS A 168 -5.79 -23.76 11.50
C LYS A 168 -4.68 -24.59 10.84
N VAL A 169 -3.44 -24.11 10.96
CA VAL A 169 -2.23 -24.76 10.44
C VAL A 169 -1.19 -24.93 11.55
N GLN A 170 -0.09 -25.62 11.28
CA GLN A 170 1.05 -25.66 12.21
C GLN A 170 1.94 -24.42 12.01
N VAL A 171 2.72 -24.05 13.02
CA VAL A 171 3.67 -22.92 12.88
C VAL A 171 4.69 -23.18 11.77
N SER A 172 5.07 -24.45 11.55
CA SER A 172 5.94 -24.86 10.45
C SER A 172 5.34 -24.65 9.06
N ASP A 173 4.03 -24.47 8.98
CA ASP A 173 3.32 -24.17 7.73
C ASP A 173 3.30 -22.68 7.42
N LEU A 174 3.67 -21.81 8.39
CA LEU A 174 3.70 -20.37 8.19
C LEU A 174 4.98 -19.91 7.50
N THR A 175 4.85 -18.96 6.59
CA THR A 175 5.95 -18.19 6.02
C THR A 175 5.90 -16.74 6.50
N VAL A 176 6.97 -16.31 7.16
CA VAL A 176 7.18 -14.92 7.60
C VAL A 176 8.01 -14.17 6.56
N VAL A 177 7.48 -13.07 6.02
CA VAL A 177 8.22 -12.15 5.17
C VAL A 177 8.83 -11.02 5.99
N MET A 178 10.09 -10.70 5.73
CA MET A 178 10.77 -9.56 6.35
C MET A 178 11.87 -8.98 5.46
N LEU A 179 12.30 -7.75 5.76
CA LEU A 179 13.44 -7.15 5.05
C LEU A 179 14.76 -7.83 5.45
N ASP A 180 15.65 -8.04 4.49
CA ASP A 180 17.01 -8.51 4.73
C ASP A 180 17.90 -7.36 5.22
N ARG A 181 18.08 -7.31 6.54
CA ARG A 181 18.79 -6.23 7.24
C ARG A 181 19.49 -6.80 8.47
N PRO A 182 20.70 -6.31 8.81
CA PRO A 182 21.41 -6.74 10.04
C PRO A 182 20.57 -6.58 11.31
N ARG A 183 19.77 -5.52 11.40
CA ARG A 183 18.86 -5.28 12.53
C ARG A 183 17.76 -6.34 12.71
N HIS A 184 17.55 -7.23 11.74
CA HIS A 184 16.57 -8.31 11.82
C HIS A 184 17.21 -9.67 12.13
N GLU A 185 18.52 -9.79 12.29
CA GLU A 185 19.18 -11.10 12.52
C GLU A 185 18.60 -11.83 13.74
N ALA A 186 18.48 -11.15 14.88
CA ALA A 186 17.87 -11.72 16.07
C ALA A 186 16.40 -12.14 15.86
N LEU A 187 15.65 -11.36 15.06
CA LEU A 187 14.26 -11.66 14.72
C LEU A 187 14.15 -12.88 13.80
N MET A 188 15.06 -13.02 12.83
CA MET A 188 15.15 -14.19 11.97
C MET A 188 15.45 -15.45 12.78
N ASP A 189 16.34 -15.36 13.77
CA ASP A 189 16.69 -16.50 14.61
C ASP A 189 15.51 -16.92 15.51
N GLN A 190 14.76 -15.96 16.05
CA GLN A 190 13.52 -16.24 16.79
C GLN A 190 12.49 -16.96 15.90
N VAL A 191 12.25 -16.47 14.68
CA VAL A 191 11.31 -17.12 13.75
C VAL A 191 11.75 -18.56 13.41
N ARG A 192 13.04 -18.77 13.16
CA ARG A 192 13.61 -20.12 12.91
C ARG A 192 13.48 -21.04 14.11
N GLN A 193 13.72 -20.53 15.32
CA GLN A 193 13.64 -21.30 16.56
C GLN A 193 12.21 -21.79 16.83
N VAL A 194 11.20 -20.96 16.53
CA VAL A 194 9.79 -21.35 16.66
C VAL A 194 9.37 -22.34 15.55
N GLY A 195 10.11 -22.38 14.44
CA GLY A 195 9.97 -23.38 13.39
C GLY A 195 9.22 -22.90 12.14
N ALA A 196 8.89 -21.61 12.04
CA ALA A 196 8.29 -21.03 10.85
C ALA A 196 9.34 -20.78 9.74
N ARG A 197 8.87 -20.70 8.49
CA ARG A 197 9.72 -20.39 7.33
C ARG A 197 9.93 -18.89 7.19
N ILE A 198 11.01 -18.48 6.53
CA ILE A 198 11.32 -17.07 6.28
C ILE A 198 11.48 -16.81 4.78
N THR A 199 10.87 -15.73 4.30
CA THR A 199 11.17 -15.13 3.00
C THR A 199 11.78 -13.75 3.22
N LEU A 200 12.94 -13.51 2.61
CA LEU A 200 13.67 -12.25 2.76
C LEU A 200 13.49 -11.36 1.53
N LEU A 201 13.26 -10.07 1.78
CA LEU A 201 13.18 -9.04 0.74
C LEU A 201 14.26 -7.98 0.93
N SER A 202 14.93 -7.57 -0.13
CA SER A 202 15.98 -6.54 -0.01
C SER A 202 15.44 -5.13 0.27
N ASP A 203 14.23 -4.83 -0.20
CA ASP A 203 13.48 -3.57 -0.07
C ASP A 203 11.99 -3.88 -0.30
N GLY A 204 11.10 -2.91 -0.02
CA GLY A 204 9.68 -2.98 -0.38
C GLY A 204 8.79 -3.59 0.71
N ASP A 205 8.70 -2.94 1.87
CA ASP A 205 7.92 -3.46 3.00
C ASP A 205 6.41 -3.17 2.91
N ILE A 206 5.97 -2.24 2.03
CA ILE A 206 4.55 -2.06 1.73
C ILE A 206 4.02 -3.29 0.99
N ALA A 207 4.72 -3.70 -0.08
CA ALA A 207 4.39 -4.90 -0.84
C ALA A 207 4.44 -6.15 0.05
N ALA A 208 5.43 -6.24 0.96
CA ALA A 208 5.55 -7.32 1.94
C ALA A 208 4.29 -7.47 2.81
N ALA A 209 3.79 -6.35 3.37
CA ALA A 209 2.58 -6.37 4.19
C ALA A 209 1.34 -6.76 3.39
N ILE A 210 1.20 -6.24 2.17
CA ILE A 210 0.07 -6.59 1.29
C ILE A 210 0.09 -8.07 0.92
N MET A 211 1.26 -8.66 0.64
CA MET A 211 1.38 -10.08 0.30
C MET A 211 0.81 -11.01 1.38
N ALA A 212 0.90 -10.63 2.66
CA ALA A 212 0.32 -11.41 3.77
C ALA A 212 -1.22 -11.45 3.75
N THR A 213 -1.87 -10.60 2.94
CA THR A 213 -3.34 -10.53 2.82
C THR A 213 -3.89 -11.15 1.54
N LEU A 214 -3.04 -11.54 0.61
CA LEU A 214 -3.43 -12.06 -0.69
C LEU A 214 -3.22 -13.58 -0.74
N GLU A 215 -4.24 -14.29 -1.20
CA GLU A 215 -4.12 -15.73 -1.48
C GLU A 215 -3.07 -16.00 -2.58
N GLY A 216 -2.37 -17.13 -2.48
CA GLY A 216 -1.42 -17.59 -3.50
C GLY A 216 -0.04 -16.93 -3.46
N THR A 217 0.22 -15.96 -2.57
CA THR A 217 1.56 -15.37 -2.40
C THR A 217 2.53 -16.30 -1.66
N GLY A 218 2.00 -17.24 -0.87
CA GLY A 218 2.77 -18.11 0.01
C GLY A 218 3.31 -17.40 1.26
N ILE A 219 2.86 -16.17 1.54
CA ILE A 219 3.22 -15.35 2.70
C ILE A 219 2.06 -15.29 3.68
N ASP A 220 2.32 -15.56 4.96
CA ASP A 220 1.30 -15.56 6.01
C ASP A 220 1.40 -14.36 6.95
N VAL A 221 2.63 -13.92 7.23
CA VAL A 221 2.92 -12.86 8.21
C VAL A 221 4.01 -11.96 7.65
N MET A 222 3.82 -10.65 7.72
CA MET A 222 4.92 -9.68 7.61
C MET A 222 5.39 -9.31 9.01
N LEU A 223 6.71 -9.33 9.23
CA LEU A 223 7.30 -9.00 10.52
C LEU A 223 8.61 -8.21 10.34
N GLY A 224 8.86 -7.19 11.16
CA GLY A 224 10.17 -6.53 11.24
C GLY A 224 10.10 -5.02 11.33
N VAL A 225 11.24 -4.36 11.10
CA VAL A 225 11.43 -2.92 11.25
C VAL A 225 11.62 -2.24 9.89
N GLY A 226 10.79 -1.23 9.63
CA GLY A 226 10.80 -0.44 8.40
C GLY A 226 10.31 0.99 8.63
N GLY A 227 10.18 1.78 7.57
CA GLY A 227 9.80 3.18 7.70
C GLY A 227 8.36 3.35 8.19
N LEU A 228 8.13 4.29 9.11
CA LEU A 228 6.79 4.59 9.63
C LEU A 228 5.83 5.12 8.53
N PRO A 229 6.26 6.00 7.60
CA PRO A 229 5.43 6.43 6.46
C PRO A 229 4.88 5.24 5.63
N GLU A 230 5.73 4.26 5.33
CA GLU A 230 5.36 3.05 4.62
C GLU A 230 4.39 2.18 5.42
N ALA A 231 4.51 2.18 6.76
CA ALA A 231 3.57 1.49 7.62
C ALA A 231 2.15 2.06 7.52
N VAL A 232 2.01 3.39 7.41
CA VAL A 232 0.71 4.06 7.23
C VAL A 232 0.08 3.67 5.89
N LEU A 233 0.87 3.65 4.81
CA LEU A 233 0.41 3.19 3.49
C LEU A 233 -0.03 1.73 3.50
N ALA A 234 0.79 0.86 4.10
CA ALA A 234 0.45 -0.55 4.27
C ALA A 234 -0.83 -0.72 5.11
N ALA A 235 -0.98 0.01 6.21
CA ALA A 235 -2.17 -0.04 7.06
C ALA A 235 -3.44 0.36 6.31
N CYS A 236 -3.36 1.37 5.42
CA CYS A 236 -4.49 1.75 4.57
C CYS A 236 -4.89 0.58 3.64
N ALA A 237 -3.92 -0.05 2.98
CA ALA A 237 -4.18 -1.19 2.11
C ALA A 237 -4.77 -2.37 2.90
N LEU A 238 -4.18 -2.72 4.04
CA LEU A 238 -4.61 -3.86 4.86
C LEU A 238 -6.00 -3.65 5.45
N LYS A 239 -6.34 -2.41 5.85
CA LYS A 239 -7.70 -2.07 6.29
C LYS A 239 -8.73 -2.32 5.20
N CYS A 240 -8.43 -1.96 3.96
CA CYS A 240 -9.30 -2.21 2.80
C CYS A 240 -9.38 -3.70 2.42
N LEU A 241 -8.27 -4.43 2.57
CA LEU A 241 -8.20 -5.87 2.27
C LEU A 241 -8.71 -6.76 3.42
N GLY A 242 -9.09 -6.16 4.55
CA GLY A 242 -9.63 -6.86 5.72
C GLY A 242 -8.58 -7.52 6.61
N GLY A 243 -7.29 -7.24 6.42
CA GLY A 243 -6.19 -7.70 7.28
C GLY A 243 -6.02 -6.87 8.55
N ASP A 244 -4.88 -7.10 9.22
CA ASP A 244 -4.48 -6.39 10.43
C ASP A 244 -3.01 -5.99 10.35
N LEU A 245 -2.69 -4.80 10.83
CA LEU A 245 -1.33 -4.28 10.91
C LEU A 245 -1.18 -3.50 12.21
N GLN A 246 -0.24 -3.94 13.05
CA GLN A 246 0.14 -3.23 14.25
C GLN A 246 1.57 -2.72 14.14
N CYS A 247 1.78 -1.53 14.70
CA CYS A 247 3.08 -0.88 14.72
C CYS A 247 3.44 -0.36 16.10
N ARG A 248 4.73 -0.44 16.41
CA ARG A 248 5.36 0.23 17.56
C ARG A 248 6.52 1.07 17.05
N LEU A 249 6.61 2.32 17.51
CA LEU A 249 7.74 3.18 17.16
C LEU A 249 9.05 2.51 17.57
N TRP A 250 10.01 2.52 16.65
CA TRP A 250 11.34 2.00 16.88
C TRP A 250 12.26 3.18 17.21
N LEU A 251 12.51 3.37 18.51
CA LEU A 251 13.24 4.51 19.09
C LEU A 251 14.70 4.17 19.36
#